data_AF-A0AAV1QLC2-F1
#
_entry.id   AF-A0AAV1QLC2-F1
#
_cell.length_a   1.000
_cell.length_b   1.000
_cell.length_c   1.000
_cell.angle_alpha   90.00
_cell.angle_beta   90.00
_cell.angle_gamma   90.00
#
_symmetry.space_group_name_H-M   'P 1'
#
loop_
_entity.id
_entity.type
_entity.pdbx_description
1 polymer ?
#
loop_
_entity_poly.entity_id
_entity_poly.type
_entity_poly.pdbx_seq_one_letter_code
_entity_poly.pdbx_strand_id
1 'polypeptide(L)'
;YDQKSLSVVFLELLKPFIPSDFEMKLLVNYENDGRPLEDLADEDQFMLRFGKIPHLSQQINTLTFVGNFPDTVKRLQLQLDSIISASMSIKSSTKLKKILEIVLAHGNYMNSSKRGSAYGFRLQSLDLLLETKSTDRSQTLLHFITNIILEKYADLANFHTELHFVDEAALVYLDSIIQDICSLERGMEMTKEVQDDSPVLKKFIKTNSKKLDSLMKHGKTAQEAYCSVVDYFGENSKTTNPSEFFPIFGRFIKAYK
;
A
#
# COMPACT_ATOMS: atom_id res chain seq x y z
N TYR A 1 -19.03 -24.36 1.61
CA TYR A 1 -18.73 -22.94 1.33
C TYR A 1 -19.90 -22.03 1.67
N ASP A 2 -20.51 -22.17 2.85
CA ASP A 2 -21.57 -21.24 3.27
C ASP A 2 -20.94 -20.03 3.96
N GLN A 3 -20.79 -18.93 3.22
CA GLN A 3 -20.20 -17.68 3.70
C GLN A 3 -21.05 -16.98 4.77
N LYS A 4 -22.29 -17.41 5.01
CA LYS A 4 -23.14 -16.85 6.08
C LYS A 4 -22.88 -17.50 7.44
N SER A 5 -22.44 -18.76 7.43
CA SER A 5 -22.21 -19.56 8.66
C SER A 5 -20.73 -19.59 9.08
N LEU A 6 -19.81 -19.31 8.16
CA LEU A 6 -18.36 -19.31 8.39
C LEU A 6 -17.78 -17.93 8.08
N SER A 7 -17.72 -17.05 9.09
CA SER A 7 -17.01 -15.78 8.95
C SER A 7 -15.49 -16.02 8.84
N VAL A 8 -14.77 -15.13 8.18
CA VAL A 8 -13.30 -15.20 8.09
C VAL A 8 -12.70 -15.25 9.50
N VAL A 9 -13.23 -14.43 10.42
CA VAL A 9 -12.78 -14.39 11.82
C VAL A 9 -12.92 -15.76 12.49
N PHE A 10 -14.04 -16.45 12.27
CA PHE A 10 -14.24 -17.78 12.83
C PHE A 10 -13.28 -18.83 12.22
N LEU A 11 -13.00 -18.74 10.91
CA LEU A 11 -12.04 -19.62 10.24
C LEU A 11 -10.60 -19.40 10.73
N GLU A 12 -10.22 -18.15 10.98
CA GLU A 12 -8.92 -17.81 11.57
C GLU A 12 -8.80 -18.32 13.02
N LEU A 13 -9.88 -18.27 13.79
CA LEU A 13 -9.95 -18.83 15.13
C LEU A 13 -9.90 -20.36 15.15
N LEU A 14 -10.41 -21.04 14.11
CA LEU A 14 -10.37 -22.50 13.99
C LEU A 14 -9.01 -23.05 13.58
N LYS A 15 -8.17 -22.24 12.92
CA LYS A 15 -6.88 -22.70 12.38
C LYS A 15 -5.92 -23.27 13.43
N PRO A 16 -5.79 -22.71 14.66
CA PRO A 16 -4.99 -23.31 15.73
C PRO A 16 -5.56 -24.64 16.27
N PHE A 17 -6.85 -24.92 16.04
CA PHE A 17 -7.52 -26.15 16.51
C PHE A 17 -7.53 -27.26 15.45
N ILE A 18 -6.77 -27.11 14.36
CA ILE A 18 -6.57 -28.22 13.42
C ILE A 18 -5.78 -29.31 14.18
N PRO A 19 -6.35 -30.51 14.38
CA PRO A 19 -5.68 -31.54 15.17
C PRO A 19 -4.38 -31.98 14.51
N SER A 20 -3.34 -32.22 15.32
CA SER A 20 -2.09 -32.78 14.83
C SER A 20 -2.23 -34.23 14.39
N ASP A 21 -1.30 -34.72 13.57
CA ASP A 21 -1.28 -36.14 13.15
C ASP A 21 -1.23 -37.11 14.34
N PHE A 22 -0.62 -36.68 15.45
CA PHE A 22 -0.55 -37.48 16.67
C PHE A 22 -1.92 -37.55 17.37
N GLU A 23 -2.58 -36.41 17.56
CA GLU A 23 -3.91 -36.33 18.17
C GLU A 23 -4.94 -37.08 17.33
N MET A 24 -4.89 -36.94 16.00
CA MET A 24 -5.77 -37.70 15.11
C MET A 24 -5.57 -39.20 15.23
N LYS A 25 -4.31 -39.67 15.32
CA LYS A 25 -4.04 -41.11 15.51
C LYS A 25 -4.64 -41.63 16.81
N LEU A 26 -4.54 -40.86 17.90
CA LEU A 26 -5.09 -41.26 19.19
C LEU A 26 -6.63 -41.37 19.13
N LEU A 27 -7.29 -40.36 18.56
CA LEU A 27 -8.75 -40.32 18.45
C LEU A 27 -9.29 -41.39 17.48
N VAL A 28 -8.60 -41.63 16.36
CA VAL A 28 -8.99 -42.68 15.40
C VAL A 28 -8.76 -44.08 15.98
N ASN A 29 -7.68 -44.31 16.73
CA ASN A 29 -7.46 -45.60 17.40
C ASN A 29 -8.54 -45.87 18.46
N TYR A 30 -8.92 -44.85 19.23
CA TYR A 30 -10.01 -44.96 20.19
C TYR A 30 -11.33 -45.37 19.53
N GLU A 31 -11.66 -44.78 18.38
CA GLU A 31 -12.84 -45.16 17.58
C GLU A 31 -12.73 -46.58 17.01
N ASN A 32 -11.56 -46.96 16.49
CA ASN A 32 -11.32 -48.30 15.92
C ASN A 32 -11.36 -49.41 16.96
N ASP A 33 -11.06 -49.11 18.23
CA ASP A 33 -11.19 -50.04 19.36
C ASP A 33 -12.67 -50.33 19.73
N GLY A 34 -13.64 -49.70 19.05
CA GLY A 34 -15.08 -49.90 19.26
C GLY A 34 -15.61 -49.28 20.55
N ARG A 35 -14.89 -48.30 21.11
CA ARG A 35 -15.29 -47.61 22.34
C ARG A 35 -16.42 -46.61 22.07
N PRO A 36 -17.35 -46.39 23.02
CA PRO A 36 -18.44 -45.44 22.85
C PRO A 36 -17.88 -44.03 22.65
N LEU A 37 -18.22 -43.38 21.54
CA LEU A 37 -17.83 -41.98 21.31
C LEU A 37 -18.52 -41.02 22.29
N GLU A 38 -19.59 -41.47 22.94
CA GLU A 38 -20.30 -40.74 24.01
C GLU A 38 -19.47 -40.61 25.30
N ASP A 39 -18.46 -41.47 25.49
CA ASP A 39 -17.56 -41.42 26.64
C ASP A 39 -16.42 -40.40 26.45
N LEU A 40 -16.26 -39.85 25.24
CA LEU A 40 -15.34 -38.76 24.96
C LEU A 40 -15.95 -37.42 25.38
N ALA A 41 -15.11 -36.51 25.86
CA ALA A 41 -15.51 -35.14 26.11
C ALA A 41 -16.00 -34.47 24.82
N ASP A 42 -16.89 -33.47 24.94
CA ASP A 42 -17.46 -32.78 23.78
C ASP A 42 -16.36 -32.17 22.88
N GLU A 43 -15.24 -31.75 23.46
CA GLU A 43 -14.06 -31.23 22.76
C GLU A 43 -13.38 -32.32 21.90
N ASP A 44 -13.21 -33.53 22.43
CA ASP A 44 -12.60 -34.65 21.72
C ASP A 44 -13.51 -35.17 20.60
N GLN A 45 -14.83 -35.18 20.84
CA GLN A 45 -15.82 -35.49 19.81
C GLN A 45 -15.77 -34.44 18.68
N PHE A 46 -15.63 -33.16 19.02
CA PHE A 46 -15.44 -32.09 18.03
C PHE A 46 -14.15 -32.30 17.24
N MET A 47 -13.01 -32.51 17.90
CA MET A 47 -11.71 -32.70 17.23
C MET A 47 -11.71 -33.91 16.29
N LEU A 48 -12.31 -35.03 16.69
CA LEU A 48 -12.45 -36.22 15.86
C LEU A 48 -13.28 -35.92 14.59
N ARG A 49 -14.44 -35.25 14.73
CA ARG A 49 -15.28 -34.87 13.58
C ARG A 49 -14.60 -33.84 12.68
N PHE A 50 -13.90 -32.88 13.30
CA PHE A 50 -13.20 -31.81 12.60
C PHE A 50 -12.02 -32.35 11.78
N GLY A 51 -11.18 -33.19 12.38
CA GLY A 51 -10.02 -33.77 11.70
C GLY A 51 -10.35 -34.85 10.66
N LYS A 52 -11.56 -35.42 10.67
CA LYS A 52 -12.07 -36.29 9.60
C LYS A 52 -12.34 -35.55 8.28
N ILE A 53 -12.39 -34.22 8.30
CA ILE A 53 -12.59 -33.42 7.09
C ILE A 53 -11.35 -33.56 6.19
N PRO A 54 -11.50 -34.04 4.94
CA PRO A 54 -10.36 -34.27 4.06
C PRO A 54 -9.68 -32.94 3.73
N HIS A 55 -8.35 -32.92 3.82
CA HIS A 55 -7.55 -31.73 3.52
C HIS A 55 -7.97 -30.47 4.31
N LEU A 56 -8.44 -30.63 5.55
CA LEU A 56 -9.01 -29.56 6.39
C LEU A 56 -8.19 -28.26 6.38
N SER A 57 -6.87 -28.35 6.58
CA SER A 57 -5.98 -27.19 6.58
C SER A 57 -6.04 -26.42 5.24
N GLN A 58 -6.03 -27.12 4.12
CA GLN A 58 -6.14 -26.51 2.79
C GLN A 58 -7.54 -25.90 2.58
N GLN A 59 -8.60 -26.57 3.04
CA GLN A 59 -9.97 -26.04 2.94
C GLN A 59 -10.15 -24.75 3.74
N ILE A 60 -9.65 -24.70 4.98
CA ILE A 60 -9.72 -23.49 5.83
C ILE A 60 -8.94 -22.35 5.17
N ASN A 61 -7.70 -22.60 4.74
CA ASN A 61 -6.90 -21.56 4.07
C ASN A 61 -7.58 -21.03 2.80
N THR A 62 -8.18 -21.91 2.00
CA THR A 62 -8.93 -21.53 0.78
C THR A 62 -10.16 -20.70 1.12
N LEU A 63 -10.93 -21.11 2.14
CA LEU A 63 -12.11 -20.37 2.61
C LEU A 63 -11.74 -18.97 3.13
N THR A 64 -10.70 -18.88 3.96
CA THR A 64 -10.17 -17.61 4.48
C THR A 64 -9.71 -16.70 3.34
N PHE A 65 -8.98 -17.25 2.35
CA PHE A 65 -8.54 -16.48 1.17
C PHE A 65 -9.73 -15.96 0.36
N VAL A 66 -10.69 -16.81 0.02
CA VAL A 66 -11.90 -16.45 -0.74
C VAL A 66 -12.70 -15.37 -0.01
N GLY A 67 -12.79 -15.44 1.32
CA GLY A 67 -13.46 -14.45 2.15
C GLY A 67 -12.74 -13.11 2.20
N ASN A 68 -11.42 -13.11 2.36
CA ASN A 68 -10.60 -11.89 2.49
C ASN A 68 -10.28 -11.21 1.15
N PHE A 69 -10.41 -11.92 0.03
CA PHE A 69 -10.01 -11.42 -1.29
C PHE A 69 -10.64 -10.07 -1.66
N PRO A 70 -11.97 -9.85 -1.56
CA PRO A 70 -12.60 -8.60 -2.00
C PRO A 70 -12.10 -7.37 -1.21
N ASP A 71 -11.99 -7.51 0.11
CA ASP A 71 -11.55 -6.43 0.99
C ASP A 71 -10.07 -6.13 0.82
N THR A 72 -9.25 -7.17 0.64
CA THR A 72 -7.82 -7.03 0.36
C THR A 72 -7.60 -6.31 -0.96
N VAL A 73 -8.29 -6.72 -2.03
CA VAL A 73 -8.20 -6.05 -3.35
C VAL A 73 -8.61 -4.59 -3.25
N LYS A 74 -9.73 -4.29 -2.56
CA LYS A 74 -10.21 -2.92 -2.40
C LYS A 74 -9.20 -2.05 -1.64
N ARG A 75 -8.63 -2.56 -0.55
CA ARG A 75 -7.60 -1.86 0.23
C ARG A 75 -6.38 -1.55 -0.64
N LEU A 76 -5.84 -2.55 -1.33
CA LEU A 76 -4.66 -2.39 -2.17
C LEU A 76 -4.92 -1.41 -3.31
N GLN A 77 -6.09 -1.48 -3.95
CA GLN A 77 -6.46 -0.57 -5.03
C GLN A 77 -6.45 0.89 -4.58
N LEU A 78 -7.03 1.23 -3.42
CA LEU A 78 -7.02 2.59 -2.89
C LEU A 78 -5.60 3.12 -2.61
N GLN A 79 -4.73 2.27 -2.09
CA GLN A 79 -3.33 2.65 -1.83
C GLN A 79 -2.55 2.88 -3.13
N LEU A 80 -2.77 2.03 -4.13
CA LEU A 80 -2.15 2.20 -5.45
C LEU A 80 -2.66 3.46 -6.17
N ASP A 81 -3.96 3.72 -6.14
CA ASP A 81 -4.59 4.91 -6.72
C ASP A 81 -4.00 6.19 -6.11
N SER A 82 -3.74 6.18 -4.79
CA SER A 82 -3.12 7.29 -4.08
C SER A 82 -1.69 7.56 -4.57
N ILE A 83 -0.86 6.51 -4.70
CA ILE A 83 0.49 6.62 -5.24
C ILE A 83 0.47 7.15 -6.68
N ILE A 84 -0.35 6.56 -7.55
CA ILE A 84 -0.43 6.95 -8.96
C ILE A 84 -0.87 8.41 -9.09
N SER A 85 -1.92 8.80 -8.37
CA SER A 85 -2.46 10.16 -8.41
C SER A 85 -1.46 11.18 -7.87
N ALA A 86 -0.79 10.88 -6.76
CA ALA A 86 0.25 11.74 -6.20
C ALA A 86 1.46 11.87 -7.14
N SER A 87 1.97 10.76 -7.65
CA SER A 87 3.10 10.77 -8.59
C SER A 87 2.80 11.53 -9.86
N MET A 88 1.65 11.28 -10.50
CA MET A 88 1.28 11.97 -11.73
C MET A 88 0.98 13.45 -11.50
N SER A 89 0.28 13.81 -10.41
CA SER A 89 -0.06 15.19 -10.11
C SER A 89 1.17 16.05 -9.83
N ILE A 90 2.11 15.57 -9.01
CA ILE A 90 3.38 16.27 -8.74
C ILE A 90 4.19 16.41 -10.02
N LYS A 91 4.34 15.33 -10.81
CA LYS A 91 5.16 15.35 -12.03
C LYS A 91 4.60 16.26 -13.13
N SER A 92 3.27 16.33 -13.25
CA SER A 92 2.60 17.10 -14.32
C SER A 92 2.27 18.54 -13.92
N SER A 93 2.37 18.90 -12.64
CA SER A 93 2.08 20.26 -12.16
C SER A 93 3.04 21.29 -12.76
N THR A 94 2.51 22.10 -13.68
CA THR A 94 3.27 23.19 -14.29
C THR A 94 3.50 24.33 -13.31
N LYS A 95 2.58 24.52 -12.35
CA LYS A 95 2.72 25.56 -11.32
C LYS A 95 3.82 25.21 -10.32
N LEU A 96 3.89 23.95 -9.87
CA LEU A 96 4.98 23.47 -9.03
C LEU A 96 6.33 23.70 -9.71
N LYS A 97 6.45 23.34 -11.00
CA LYS A 97 7.68 23.55 -11.77
C LYS A 97 8.10 25.03 -11.76
N LYS A 98 7.18 25.96 -12.03
CA LYS A 98 7.46 27.40 -12.01
C LYS A 98 7.88 27.89 -10.61
N ILE A 99 7.27 27.37 -9.55
CA ILE A 99 7.67 27.70 -8.17
C ILE A 99 9.09 27.24 -7.89
N LEU A 100 9.46 26.02 -8.29
CA LEU A 100 10.82 25.51 -8.13
C LEU A 100 11.84 26.32 -8.95
N GLU A 101 11.46 26.82 -10.13
CA GLU A 101 12.29 27.75 -10.91
C GLU A 101 12.50 29.09 -10.18
N ILE A 102 11.46 29.64 -9.55
CA ILE A 102 11.57 30.86 -8.73
C ILE A 102 12.49 30.64 -7.53
N VAL A 103 12.33 29.50 -6.85
CA VAL A 103 13.21 29.09 -5.74
C VAL A 103 14.67 28.98 -6.21
N LEU A 104 14.90 28.32 -7.35
CA LEU A 104 16.24 28.19 -7.93
C LEU A 104 16.85 29.56 -8.26
N ALA A 105 16.07 30.47 -8.85
CA ALA A 105 16.55 31.82 -9.20
C ALA A 105 16.98 32.62 -7.95
N HIS A 106 16.16 32.61 -6.89
CA HIS A 106 16.49 33.29 -5.64
C HIS A 106 17.68 32.63 -4.92
N GLY A 107 17.71 31.29 -4.89
CA GLY A 107 18.82 30.53 -4.33
C GLY A 107 20.13 30.80 -5.06
N ASN A 108 20.12 30.87 -6.39
CA ASN A 108 21.29 31.23 -7.20
C ASN A 108 21.73 32.66 -6.96
N TYR A 109 20.80 33.62 -6.88
CA TYR A 109 21.13 35.01 -6.56
C TYR A 109 21.88 35.11 -5.22
N MET A 110 21.36 34.46 -4.18
CA MET A 110 21.98 34.44 -2.84
C MET A 110 23.34 33.75 -2.81
N ASN A 111 23.54 32.67 -3.58
CA ASN A 111 24.77 31.86 -3.55
C ASN A 111 25.81 32.22 -4.63
N SER A 112 25.46 33.11 -5.55
CA SER A 112 26.29 33.52 -6.69
C SER A 112 27.70 33.98 -6.30
N SER A 113 27.83 34.62 -5.13
CA SER A 113 29.10 35.15 -4.62
C SER A 113 30.09 34.09 -4.12
N LYS A 114 29.66 32.85 -3.83
CA LYS A 114 30.54 31.82 -3.22
C LYS A 114 30.60 30.49 -3.96
N ARG A 115 29.54 30.09 -4.67
CA ARG A 115 29.40 28.73 -5.22
C ARG A 115 29.05 28.68 -6.72
N GLY A 116 28.98 29.84 -7.39
CA GLY A 116 28.57 29.93 -8.80
C GLY A 116 27.07 29.69 -8.99
N SER A 117 26.67 29.41 -10.24
CA SER A 117 25.27 29.18 -10.63
C SER A 117 24.96 27.69 -10.71
N ALA A 118 23.88 27.25 -10.07
CA ALA A 118 23.36 25.89 -10.18
C ALA A 118 22.23 25.79 -11.22
N TYR A 119 22.09 24.63 -11.85
CA TYR A 119 21.00 24.33 -12.79
C TYR A 119 19.80 23.62 -12.12
N GLY A 120 19.93 23.26 -10.86
CA GLY A 120 18.92 22.56 -10.07
C GLY A 120 19.40 22.33 -8.64
N PHE A 121 18.52 21.80 -7.80
CA PHE A 121 18.82 21.48 -6.39
C PHE A 121 18.15 20.16 -5.99
N ARG A 122 18.68 19.53 -4.93
CA ARG A 122 18.10 18.32 -4.32
C ARG A 122 16.83 18.66 -3.56
N LEU A 123 15.83 17.79 -3.55
CA LEU A 123 14.52 18.07 -2.94
C LEU A 123 14.61 18.44 -1.45
N GLN A 124 15.57 17.87 -0.73
CA GLN A 124 15.86 18.21 0.67
C GLN A 124 16.15 19.71 0.88
N SER A 125 16.58 20.43 -0.15
CA SER A 125 16.83 21.88 -0.07
C SER A 125 15.54 22.68 0.16
N LEU A 126 14.37 22.11 -0.10
CA LEU A 126 13.08 22.75 0.22
C LEU A 126 12.92 22.94 1.72
N ASP A 127 13.39 21.99 2.55
CA ASP A 127 13.32 22.11 4.00
C ASP A 127 14.19 23.30 4.50
N LEU A 128 15.31 23.60 3.83
CA LEU A 128 16.19 24.73 4.16
C LEU A 128 15.54 26.11 3.93
N LEU A 129 14.52 26.19 3.08
CA LEU A 129 13.77 27.44 2.85
C LEU A 129 12.97 27.86 4.08
N LEU A 130 12.55 26.89 4.90
CA LEU A 130 11.86 27.14 6.17
C LEU A 130 12.85 27.59 7.25
N GLU A 131 14.10 27.10 7.19
CA GLU A 131 15.12 27.39 8.19
C GLU A 131 15.84 28.72 7.97
N THR A 132 16.00 29.12 6.70
CA THR A 132 16.72 30.34 6.34
C THR A 132 15.87 31.56 6.69
N LYS A 133 16.34 32.37 7.64
CA LYS A 133 15.63 33.58 8.12
C LYS A 133 16.29 34.86 7.64
N SER A 134 15.49 35.92 7.58
CA SER A 134 15.98 37.29 7.42
C SER A 134 16.89 37.71 8.58
N THR A 135 17.68 38.76 8.38
CA THR A 135 18.63 39.28 9.39
C THR A 135 17.96 39.68 10.70
N ASP A 136 16.75 40.23 10.61
CA ASP A 136 15.89 40.62 11.73
C ASP A 136 15.05 39.45 12.29
N ARG A 137 15.19 38.24 11.72
CA ARG A 137 14.45 37.02 12.08
C ARG A 137 12.92 37.15 12.01
N SER A 138 12.39 38.15 11.29
CA SER A 138 10.96 38.42 11.17
C SER A 138 10.26 37.47 10.19
N GLN A 139 10.96 36.99 9.17
CA GLN A 139 10.40 36.09 8.15
C GLN A 139 11.42 35.05 7.67
N THR A 140 10.92 33.93 7.15
CA THR A 140 11.76 32.92 6.47
C THR A 140 11.88 33.21 4.98
N LEU A 141 12.85 32.58 4.31
CA LEU A 141 13.03 32.69 2.87
C LEU A 141 11.78 32.17 2.13
N LEU A 142 11.14 31.11 2.64
CA LEU A 142 9.87 30.64 2.09
C LEU A 142 8.78 31.72 2.16
N HIS A 143 8.61 32.39 3.31
CA HIS A 143 7.63 33.48 3.44
C HIS A 143 7.89 34.61 2.44
N PHE A 144 9.16 35.01 2.30
CA PHE A 144 9.57 36.02 1.32
C PHE A 144 9.22 35.62 -0.12
N ILE A 145 9.52 34.36 -0.51
CA ILE A 145 9.19 33.83 -1.84
C ILE A 145 7.66 33.75 -2.03
N THR A 146 6.92 33.33 -1.01
CA THR A 146 5.45 33.28 -1.06
C THR A 146 4.84 34.67 -1.29
N ASN A 147 5.34 35.71 -0.61
CA ASN A 147 4.89 37.08 -0.85
C ASN A 147 5.16 37.53 -2.29
N ILE A 148 6.34 37.23 -2.85
CA ILE A 148 6.64 37.52 -4.25
C ILE A 148 5.70 36.80 -5.20
N ILE A 149 5.39 35.52 -4.91
CA ILE A 149 4.44 34.73 -5.71
C ILE A 149 3.06 35.38 -5.68
N LEU A 150 2.57 35.79 -4.52
CA LEU A 150 1.27 36.43 -4.37
C LEU A 150 1.19 37.78 -5.10
N GLU A 151 2.25 38.58 -5.04
CA GLU A 151 2.30 39.92 -5.67
C GLU A 151 2.49 39.86 -7.19
N LYS A 152 3.38 38.99 -7.69
CA LYS A 152 3.84 39.00 -9.09
C LYS A 152 3.32 37.84 -9.93
N TYR A 153 2.89 36.76 -9.29
CA TYR A 153 2.53 35.50 -9.95
C TYR A 153 1.25 34.91 -9.34
N ALA A 154 0.17 35.71 -9.28
CA ALA A 154 -1.09 35.31 -8.65
C ALA A 154 -1.64 33.96 -9.15
N ASP A 155 -1.40 33.61 -10.42
CA ASP A 155 -1.81 32.33 -11.02
C ASP A 155 -1.15 31.09 -10.36
N LEU A 156 -0.01 31.28 -9.68
CA LEU A 156 0.73 30.23 -8.98
C LEU A 156 0.31 30.10 -7.51
N ALA A 157 -0.46 31.05 -6.97
CA ALA A 157 -0.85 31.07 -5.55
C ALA A 157 -1.57 29.79 -5.10
N ASN A 158 -2.30 29.18 -6.01
CA ASN A 158 -3.05 27.94 -5.79
C ASN A 158 -2.35 26.70 -6.39
N PHE A 159 -1.03 26.68 -6.55
CA PHE A 159 -0.34 25.48 -7.09
C PHE A 159 -0.65 24.20 -6.31
N HIS A 160 -0.85 24.33 -5.00
CA HIS A 160 -1.12 23.20 -4.11
C HIS A 160 -2.45 22.48 -4.45
N THR A 161 -3.35 23.11 -5.22
CA THR A 161 -4.58 22.44 -5.68
C THR A 161 -4.33 21.51 -6.86
N GLU A 162 -3.17 21.59 -7.52
CA GLU A 162 -2.79 20.64 -8.58
C GLU A 162 -2.23 19.34 -8.01
N LEU A 163 -1.76 19.34 -6.76
CA LEU A 163 -1.13 18.20 -6.09
C LEU A 163 -2.19 17.46 -5.28
N HIS A 164 -2.41 16.19 -5.61
CA HIS A 164 -3.48 15.38 -5.03
C HIS A 164 -2.89 14.16 -4.31
N PHE A 165 -3.55 13.72 -3.23
CA PHE A 165 -3.21 12.48 -2.50
C PHE A 165 -1.78 12.42 -1.94
N VAL A 166 -1.10 13.55 -1.77
CA VAL A 166 0.31 13.59 -1.31
C VAL A 166 0.45 13.04 0.11
N ASP A 167 -0.49 13.41 1.00
CA ASP A 167 -0.46 12.96 2.40
C ASP A 167 -0.83 11.47 2.52
N GLU A 168 -1.79 11.00 1.72
CA GLU A 168 -2.17 9.59 1.66
C GLU A 168 -1.06 8.73 1.08
N ALA A 169 -0.42 9.19 0.00
CA ALA A 169 0.70 8.50 -0.65
C ALA A 169 1.94 8.41 0.27
N ALA A 170 2.13 9.37 1.18
CA ALA A 170 3.19 9.33 2.17
C ALA A 170 3.03 8.19 3.20
N LEU A 171 1.81 7.70 3.43
CA LEU A 171 1.52 6.61 4.36
C LEU A 171 1.61 5.23 3.72
N VAL A 172 1.92 5.16 2.42
CA VAL A 172 1.92 3.92 1.65
C VAL A 172 3.30 3.27 1.63
N TYR A 173 3.35 2.00 2.01
CA TYR A 173 4.52 1.14 1.86
C TYR A 173 4.42 0.33 0.57
N LEU A 174 4.99 0.87 -0.51
CA LEU A 174 4.85 0.28 -1.85
C LEU A 174 5.35 -1.18 -1.91
N ASP A 175 6.51 -1.49 -1.34
CA ASP A 175 7.04 -2.86 -1.33
C ASP A 175 6.10 -3.86 -0.66
N SER A 176 5.45 -3.46 0.45
CA SER A 176 4.46 -4.29 1.14
C SER A 176 3.24 -4.55 0.26
N ILE A 177 2.77 -3.55 -0.50
CA ILE A 177 1.66 -3.71 -1.44
C ILE A 177 2.00 -4.72 -2.53
N ILE A 178 3.22 -4.69 -3.05
CA ILE A 178 3.67 -5.62 -4.08
C ILE A 178 3.77 -7.04 -3.53
N GLN A 179 4.26 -7.21 -2.31
CA GLN A 179 4.26 -8.50 -1.62
C GLN A 179 2.84 -9.03 -1.37
N ASP A 180 1.90 -8.16 -1.01
CA ASP A 180 0.49 -8.51 -0.83
C ASP A 180 -0.12 -8.98 -2.16
N ILE A 181 0.15 -8.28 -3.27
CA ILE A 181 -0.33 -8.68 -4.61
C ILE A 181 0.23 -10.04 -5.03
N CYS A 182 1.54 -10.28 -4.82
CA CYS A 182 2.14 -11.60 -5.09
C CYS A 182 1.54 -12.70 -4.20
N SER A 183 1.17 -12.37 -2.97
CA SER A 183 0.51 -13.31 -2.07
C SER A 183 -0.93 -13.61 -2.50
N LEU A 184 -1.65 -12.62 -3.03
CA LEU A 184 -2.96 -12.82 -3.65
C LEU A 184 -2.87 -13.71 -4.90
N GLU A 185 -1.83 -13.53 -5.71
CA GLU A 185 -1.59 -14.36 -6.90
C GLU A 185 -1.35 -15.83 -6.51
N ARG A 186 -0.47 -16.07 -5.54
CA ARG A 186 -0.25 -17.43 -5.00
C ARG A 186 -1.52 -18.03 -4.39
N GLY A 187 -2.29 -17.24 -3.64
CA GLY A 187 -3.56 -17.66 -3.07
C GLY A 187 -4.59 -18.06 -4.13
N MET A 188 -4.64 -17.32 -5.24
CA MET A 188 -5.50 -17.63 -6.37
C MET A 188 -5.08 -18.94 -7.05
N GLU A 189 -3.78 -19.18 -7.20
CA GLU A 189 -3.27 -20.42 -7.78
C GLU A 189 -3.59 -21.64 -6.91
N MET A 190 -3.34 -21.57 -5.61
CA MET A 190 -3.73 -22.64 -4.67
C MET A 190 -5.24 -22.90 -4.70
N THR A 191 -6.06 -21.86 -4.86
CA THR A 191 -7.52 -22.01 -4.99
C THR A 191 -7.91 -22.75 -6.27
N LYS A 192 -7.15 -22.61 -7.36
CA LYS A 192 -7.37 -23.36 -8.61
C LYS A 192 -7.02 -24.85 -8.45
N GLU A 193 -5.96 -25.17 -7.71
CA GLU A 193 -5.56 -26.56 -7.44
C GLU A 193 -6.62 -27.32 -6.63
N VAL A 194 -7.29 -26.63 -5.71
CA VAL A 194 -8.32 -27.21 -4.82
C VAL A 194 -9.74 -27.00 -5.36
N GLN A 195 -9.91 -26.51 -6.59
CA GLN A 195 -11.23 -26.15 -7.15
C GLN A 195 -12.16 -27.35 -7.43
N ASP A 196 -11.70 -28.58 -7.16
CA ASP A 196 -12.37 -29.85 -7.45
C ASP A 196 -13.89 -29.75 -7.30
N ASP A 197 -14.63 -30.21 -8.32
CA ASP A 197 -16.06 -30.04 -8.65
C ASP A 197 -16.94 -29.02 -7.90
N SER A 198 -16.34 -27.98 -7.31
CA SER A 198 -16.97 -27.01 -6.45
C SER A 198 -17.45 -25.85 -7.33
N PRO A 199 -18.77 -25.72 -7.55
CA PRO A 199 -19.30 -24.66 -8.40
C PRO A 199 -19.00 -23.27 -7.81
N VAL A 200 -18.85 -23.19 -6.48
CA VAL A 200 -18.54 -21.95 -5.76
C VAL A 200 -17.12 -21.48 -6.07
N LEU A 201 -16.12 -22.36 -5.96
CA LEU A 201 -14.72 -22.03 -6.25
C LEU A 201 -14.53 -21.71 -7.74
N LYS A 202 -15.11 -22.51 -8.63
CA LYS A 202 -15.07 -22.26 -10.09
C LYS A 202 -15.64 -20.88 -10.43
N LYS A 203 -16.77 -20.48 -9.82
CA LYS A 203 -17.38 -19.15 -10.00
C LYS A 203 -16.49 -18.04 -9.43
N PHE A 204 -15.92 -18.25 -8.23
CA PHE A 204 -15.02 -17.28 -7.59
C PHE A 204 -13.80 -17.01 -8.46
N ILE A 205 -13.08 -18.05 -8.91
CA ILE A 205 -11.90 -17.93 -9.76
C ILE A 205 -12.26 -17.18 -11.04
N LYS A 206 -13.31 -17.63 -11.76
CA LYS A 206 -13.73 -16.99 -13.02
C LYS A 206 -14.03 -15.49 -12.86
N THR A 207 -14.60 -15.10 -11.73
CA THR A 207 -14.98 -13.71 -11.46
C THR A 207 -13.78 -12.86 -11.04
N ASN A 208 -12.87 -13.42 -10.24
CA ASN A 208 -11.85 -12.68 -9.54
C ASN A 208 -10.46 -12.74 -10.20
N SER A 209 -10.17 -13.73 -11.06
CA SER A 209 -8.90 -13.76 -11.81
C SER A 209 -8.68 -12.49 -12.62
N LYS A 210 -9.72 -12.00 -13.32
CA LYS A 210 -9.62 -10.75 -14.08
C LYS A 210 -9.35 -9.53 -13.20
N LYS A 211 -9.91 -9.52 -11.98
CA LYS A 211 -9.69 -8.44 -11.01
C LYS A 211 -8.25 -8.47 -10.49
N LEU A 212 -7.74 -9.67 -10.21
CA LEU A 212 -6.35 -9.86 -9.81
C LEU A 212 -5.39 -9.44 -10.93
N ASP A 213 -5.64 -9.85 -12.19
CA ASP A 213 -4.82 -9.42 -13.33
C ASP A 213 -4.82 -7.89 -13.49
N SER A 214 -5.98 -7.26 -13.29
CA SER A 214 -6.11 -5.81 -13.29
C SER A 214 -5.32 -5.18 -12.15
N LEU A 215 -5.40 -5.74 -10.94
CA LEU A 215 -4.66 -5.24 -9.77
C LEU A 215 -3.15 -5.37 -9.96
N MET A 216 -2.66 -6.46 -10.55
CA MET A 216 -1.25 -6.65 -10.87
C MET A 216 -0.74 -5.61 -11.86
N LYS A 217 -1.50 -5.37 -12.95
CA LYS A 217 -1.18 -4.30 -13.92
C LYS A 217 -1.16 -2.94 -13.23
N HIS A 218 -2.14 -2.68 -12.38
CA HIS A 218 -2.25 -1.43 -11.64
C HIS A 218 -1.07 -1.25 -10.66
N GLY A 219 -0.64 -2.33 -10.00
CA GLY A 219 0.58 -2.35 -9.17
C GLY A 219 1.84 -1.98 -9.94
N LYS A 220 1.99 -2.53 -11.16
CA LYS A 220 3.10 -2.18 -12.04
C LYS A 220 3.05 -0.72 -12.47
N THR A 221 1.88 -0.21 -12.85
CA THR A 221 1.69 1.21 -13.19
C THR A 221 2.04 2.12 -12.02
N ALA A 222 1.69 1.76 -10.78
CA ALA A 222 2.05 2.53 -9.60
C ALA A 222 3.56 2.58 -9.36
N GLN A 223 4.25 1.44 -9.51
CA GLN A 223 5.72 1.41 -9.45
C GLN A 223 6.36 2.30 -10.52
N GLU A 224 5.91 2.17 -11.78
CA GLU A 224 6.44 2.96 -12.89
C GLU A 224 6.19 4.46 -12.68
N ALA A 225 4.99 4.85 -12.25
CA ALA A 225 4.65 6.24 -11.95
C ALA A 225 5.51 6.80 -10.81
N TYR A 226 5.69 6.02 -9.73
CA TYR A 226 6.52 6.40 -8.59
C TYR A 226 7.99 6.56 -8.99
N CYS A 227 8.60 5.54 -9.62
CA CYS A 227 9.98 5.62 -10.08
C CYS A 227 10.19 6.83 -11.00
N SER A 228 9.25 7.05 -11.92
CA SER A 228 9.34 8.15 -12.87
C SER A 228 9.26 9.53 -12.23
N VAL A 229 8.49 9.73 -11.14
CA VAL A 229 8.47 11.02 -10.44
C VAL A 229 9.71 11.20 -9.57
N VAL A 230 10.20 10.15 -8.90
CA VAL A 230 11.41 10.23 -8.07
C VAL A 230 12.62 10.58 -8.92
N ASP A 231 12.80 9.88 -10.05
CA ASP A 231 13.88 10.15 -10.99
C ASP A 231 13.76 11.54 -11.62
N TYR A 232 12.53 12.01 -11.88
CA TYR A 232 12.28 13.36 -12.42
C TYR A 232 12.79 14.47 -11.51
N PHE A 233 12.69 14.29 -10.19
CA PHE A 233 13.26 15.22 -9.21
C PHE A 233 14.71 14.89 -8.83
N GLY A 234 15.33 13.94 -9.53
CA GLY A 234 16.75 13.60 -9.42
C GLY A 234 17.11 12.67 -8.26
N GLU A 235 16.14 12.22 -7.46
CA GLU A 235 16.38 11.25 -6.38
C GLU A 235 16.47 9.82 -6.93
N ASN A 236 16.96 8.87 -6.12
CA ASN A 236 17.11 7.49 -6.56
C ASN A 236 15.85 6.68 -6.22
N SER A 237 15.08 6.32 -7.25
CA SER A 237 13.87 5.48 -7.15
C SER A 237 14.06 4.11 -6.49
N LYS A 238 15.29 3.59 -6.44
CA LYS A 238 15.57 2.28 -5.81
C LYS A 238 15.82 2.37 -4.31
N THR A 239 16.14 3.56 -3.79
CA THR A 239 16.52 3.75 -2.38
C THR A 239 15.57 4.68 -1.65
N THR A 240 14.75 5.44 -2.36
CA THR A 240 13.87 6.44 -1.78
C THR A 240 12.48 5.85 -1.64
N ASN A 241 11.96 5.81 -0.41
CA ASN A 241 10.62 5.30 -0.15
C ASN A 241 9.54 6.39 -0.32
N PRO A 242 8.29 6.03 -0.69
CA PRO A 242 7.18 6.99 -0.74
C PRO A 242 7.02 7.80 0.56
N SER A 243 7.22 7.15 1.70
CA SER A 243 7.18 7.75 3.05
C SER A 243 8.30 8.74 3.35
N GLU A 244 9.29 8.86 2.47
CA GLU A 244 10.36 9.85 2.55
C GLU A 244 10.17 10.92 1.47
N PHE A 245 9.77 10.51 0.27
CA PHE A 245 9.62 11.38 -0.90
C PHE A 245 8.41 12.33 -0.79
N PHE A 246 7.21 11.79 -0.61
CA PHE A 246 5.97 12.59 -0.61
C PHE A 246 5.88 13.61 0.54
N PRO A 247 6.34 13.30 1.77
CA PRO A 247 6.34 14.27 2.86
C PRO A 247 7.12 15.56 2.59
N ILE A 248 8.12 15.54 1.71
CA ILE A 248 8.85 16.77 1.34
C ILE A 248 7.86 17.78 0.73
N PHE A 249 7.02 17.32 -0.19
CA PHE A 249 5.97 18.16 -0.79
C PHE A 249 4.88 18.51 0.21
N GLY A 250 4.45 17.56 1.06
CA GLY A 250 3.46 17.82 2.11
C GLY A 250 3.90 18.93 3.08
N ARG A 251 5.15 18.87 3.56
CA ARG A 251 5.74 19.92 4.42
C ARG A 251 5.82 21.26 3.69
N PHE A 252 6.29 21.25 2.43
CA PHE A 252 6.41 22.45 1.61
C PHE A 252 5.05 23.13 1.39
N ILE A 253 4.01 22.36 1.02
CA ILE A 253 2.65 22.86 0.84
C ILE A 253 2.09 23.42 2.14
N LYS A 254 2.28 22.71 3.25
CA LYS A 254 1.79 23.15 4.57
C LYS A 254 2.44 24.44 5.03
N ALA A 255 3.73 24.63 4.74
CA ALA A 255 4.45 25.84 5.11
C ALA A 255 4.23 27.00 4.12
N TYR A 256 3.77 26.70 2.90
CA TYR A 256 3.40 27.71 1.92
C TYR A 256 2.04 28.36 2.24
N LYS A 257 1.08 27.55 2.71
CA LYS A 257 -0.26 28.01 3.12
C LYS A 257 -0.19 28.83 4.42
#